data_AF-A0A1Q7SUG1-F1
#
_entry.id   AF-A0A1Q7SUG1-F1
#
_cell.length_a   1.000
_cell.length_b   1.000
_cell.length_c   1.000
_cell.angle_alpha   90.00
_cell.angle_beta   90.00
_cell.angle_gamma   90.00
#
_symmetry.space_group_name_H-M   'P 1'
#
loop_
_entity.id
_entity.type
_entity.pdbx_description
1 polymer ?
#
loop_
_entity_poly.entity_id
_entity_poly.type
_entity_poly.pdbx_seq_one_letter_code
_entity_poly.pdbx_strand_id
1 'polypeptide(L)'
;MLKRVFVSIALLSLAHAPGQSVAPESTPGVGPEKPEFFNRVIANQKKGEAALDLYERIERVETRKNPNDPAPLAIKIMRVIPSGTGMFRIALGPDGKPRDPAVYRADLENLARTLTLLVNEEGSQRDVLEKYAKKKRERNELINATHNAFLFTFVATEPRGDRTLSKFKMEPNPGFKPTTRFTSLFPKVRGFVWIEQTSGELARIEGEVTEDISVGLFLGKIYKGSHFMQERYEFLPGLWLASFSQYDFDGRKLFSGFSIHERTFYSNYRYIGPPKEAVVAIRQELEHAELDKPRADPADQ
;
A
#
# COMPACT_ATOMS: atom_id res chain seq x y z
N MET A 1 29.41 8.06 6.63
CA MET A 1 28.55 6.90 6.30
C MET A 1 27.18 7.42 5.86
N LEU A 2 26.77 7.13 4.62
CA LEU A 2 25.57 7.73 4.03
C LEU A 2 24.30 6.99 4.52
N LYS A 3 23.56 7.60 5.46
CA LYS A 3 22.24 7.09 5.88
C LYS A 3 21.28 7.14 4.69
N ARG A 4 21.16 6.04 3.96
CA ARG A 4 20.11 5.85 2.96
C ARG A 4 18.76 5.94 3.69
N VAL A 5 18.02 7.01 3.48
CA VAL A 5 16.67 7.19 4.02
C VAL A 5 15.77 6.17 3.33
N PHE A 6 15.43 5.09 4.04
CA PHE A 6 14.55 4.05 3.53
C PHE A 6 13.14 4.64 3.36
N VAL A 7 12.71 4.75 2.09
CA VAL A 7 11.33 5.13 1.76
C VAL A 7 10.39 4.10 2.35
N SER A 8 9.46 4.55 3.19
CA SER A 8 8.44 3.68 3.80
C SER A 8 7.40 3.29 2.75
N ILE A 9 7.42 2.02 2.33
CA ILE A 9 6.66 1.46 1.19
C ILE A 9 5.12 1.44 1.38
N ALA A 10 4.59 1.93 2.51
CA ALA A 10 3.15 2.12 2.72
C ALA A 10 2.55 3.37 2.01
N LEU A 11 3.18 3.86 0.94
CA LEU A 11 2.76 5.08 0.23
C LEU A 11 3.17 5.11 -1.26
N LEU A 12 3.50 3.97 -1.86
CA LEU A 12 3.93 3.86 -3.27
C LEU A 12 2.77 3.94 -4.30
N SER A 13 1.60 4.44 -3.88
CA SER A 13 0.46 4.77 -4.74
C SER A 13 0.13 6.28 -4.81
N LEU A 14 0.94 7.17 -4.21
CA LEU A 14 0.62 8.60 -4.08
C LEU A 14 1.84 9.55 -4.22
N ALA A 15 2.16 10.05 -5.43
CA ALA A 15 3.12 11.17 -5.61
C ALA A 15 2.98 12.03 -6.90
N HIS A 16 2.18 13.12 -6.84
CA HIS A 16 2.43 14.47 -7.46
C HIS A 16 2.38 14.71 -9.01
N ALA A 17 2.17 15.98 -9.44
CA ALA A 17 1.60 16.45 -10.75
C ALA A 17 2.38 17.61 -11.47
N PRO A 18 2.10 18.09 -12.73
CA PRO A 18 0.89 17.95 -13.59
C PRO A 18 1.10 17.90 -15.15
N GLY A 19 0.03 18.10 -15.96
CA GLY A 19 0.09 18.85 -17.26
C GLY A 19 -0.30 18.13 -18.59
N GLN A 20 -1.41 18.62 -19.20
CA GLN A 20 -1.93 18.68 -20.61
C GLN A 20 -1.12 18.15 -21.84
N SER A 21 -1.68 17.78 -23.02
CA SER A 21 -3.06 17.54 -23.54
C SER A 21 -3.08 17.00 -25.01
N VAL A 22 -4.25 16.53 -25.51
CA VAL A 22 -4.78 16.39 -26.91
C VAL A 22 -4.99 14.96 -27.48
N ALA A 23 -6.17 14.71 -28.08
CA ALA A 23 -6.73 13.41 -28.58
C ALA A 23 -7.06 13.46 -30.11
N PRO A 24 -7.61 12.42 -30.81
CA PRO A 24 -9.02 11.94 -30.65
C PRO A 24 -9.37 10.43 -30.96
N GLU A 25 -10.60 10.02 -30.55
CA GLU A 25 -11.60 9.06 -31.17
C GLU A 25 -11.23 7.59 -31.58
N SER A 26 -12.12 6.57 -31.56
CA SER A 26 -13.59 6.44 -31.33
C SER A 26 -14.02 5.01 -30.86
N THR A 27 -15.29 4.81 -30.46
CA THR A 27 -15.84 3.65 -29.68
C THR A 27 -16.64 2.63 -30.50
N PRO A 28 -16.75 1.35 -30.05
CA PRO A 28 -17.89 0.91 -29.20
C PRO A 28 -17.49 -0.08 -28.07
N GLY A 29 -18.33 -0.47 -27.11
CA GLY A 29 -19.71 -0.03 -26.76
C GLY A 29 -20.52 -1.10 -26.01
N VAL A 30 -20.62 -1.02 -24.67
CA VAL A 30 -21.45 -1.88 -23.78
C VAL A 30 -22.09 -1.00 -22.69
N GLY A 31 -23.32 -1.32 -22.26
CA GLY A 31 -24.12 -0.46 -21.38
C GLY A 31 -23.53 -0.26 -19.97
N PRO A 32 -23.88 0.84 -19.28
CA PRO A 32 -23.31 1.18 -17.97
C PRO A 32 -23.73 0.16 -16.92
N GLU A 33 -22.75 -0.40 -16.20
CA GLU A 33 -23.01 -1.13 -14.98
C GLU A 33 -23.71 -0.26 -13.94
N LYS A 34 -24.50 -0.89 -13.07
CA LYS A 34 -25.29 -0.17 -12.07
C LYS A 34 -24.37 0.61 -11.12
N PRO A 35 -24.54 1.93 -10.92
CA PRO A 35 -23.68 2.74 -10.04
C PRO A 35 -23.55 2.19 -8.61
N GLU A 36 -24.57 1.48 -8.11
CA GLU A 36 -24.56 0.77 -6.83
C GLU A 36 -23.45 -0.29 -6.70
N PHE A 37 -23.04 -0.93 -7.81
CA PHE A 37 -21.98 -1.93 -7.82
C PHE A 37 -20.63 -1.26 -7.51
N PHE A 38 -20.22 -0.26 -8.30
CA PHE A 38 -18.98 0.46 -8.04
C PHE A 38 -18.98 1.22 -6.71
N ASN A 39 -20.12 1.78 -6.28
CA ASN A 39 -20.22 2.38 -4.94
C ASN A 39 -19.86 1.38 -3.82
N ARG A 40 -20.25 0.11 -3.96
CA ARG A 40 -19.88 -0.98 -3.05
C ARG A 40 -18.37 -1.27 -3.11
N VAL A 41 -17.78 -1.32 -4.31
CA VAL A 41 -16.33 -1.50 -4.51
C VAL A 41 -15.55 -0.39 -3.82
N ILE A 42 -15.93 0.88 -3.99
CA ILE A 42 -15.31 2.03 -3.33
C ILE A 42 -15.46 1.95 -1.80
N ALA A 43 -16.62 1.50 -1.29
CA ALA A 43 -16.81 1.28 0.15
C ALA A 43 -15.91 0.16 0.70
N ASN A 44 -15.82 -0.97 0.01
CA ASN A 44 -14.97 -2.10 0.37
C ASN A 44 -13.47 -1.71 0.34
N GLN A 45 -13.03 -0.94 -0.66
CA GLN A 45 -11.67 -0.40 -0.70
C GLN A 45 -11.34 0.46 0.53
N LYS A 46 -12.23 1.38 0.93
CA LYS A 46 -12.07 2.18 2.15
C LYS A 46 -12.07 1.32 3.42
N LYS A 47 -12.88 0.26 3.48
CA LYS A 47 -12.90 -0.70 4.59
C LYS A 47 -11.55 -1.38 4.75
N GLY A 48 -10.98 -1.91 3.65
CA GLY A 48 -9.65 -2.49 3.66
C GLY A 48 -8.55 -1.49 4.03
N GLU A 49 -8.62 -0.27 3.51
CA GLU A 49 -7.70 0.82 3.87
C GLU A 49 -7.76 1.23 5.35
N ALA A 50 -8.96 1.22 5.94
CA ALA A 50 -9.12 1.48 7.37
C ALA A 50 -8.61 0.31 8.23
N ALA A 51 -8.75 -0.93 7.77
CA ALA A 51 -8.24 -2.11 8.46
C ALA A 51 -6.71 -2.15 8.50
N LEU A 52 -5.99 -1.57 7.52
CA LEU A 52 -4.53 -1.48 7.58
C LEU A 52 -4.00 -0.74 8.81
N ASP A 53 -4.83 0.09 9.47
CA ASP A 53 -4.46 0.79 10.71
C ASP A 53 -4.71 -0.05 11.99
N LEU A 54 -5.25 -1.27 11.85
CA LEU A 54 -5.62 -2.19 12.95
C LEU A 54 -4.97 -3.59 12.83
N TYR A 55 -4.36 -3.90 11.69
CA TYR A 55 -3.73 -5.18 11.42
C TYR A 55 -2.24 -5.01 11.13
N GLU A 56 -1.41 -5.74 11.89
CA GLU A 56 -0.02 -5.97 11.52
C GLU A 56 0.08 -6.99 10.37
N ARG A 57 1.24 -7.03 9.72
CA ARG A 57 1.55 -7.98 8.62
C ARG A 57 3.05 -8.16 8.44
N ILE A 58 3.44 -9.18 7.69
CA ILE A 58 4.79 -9.31 7.14
C ILE A 58 4.80 -8.83 5.69
N GLU A 59 5.73 -7.92 5.36
CA GLU A 59 6.03 -7.48 3.99
C GLU A 59 7.38 -8.07 3.57
N ARG A 60 7.39 -8.96 2.56
CA ARG A 60 8.60 -9.36 1.82
C ARG A 60 8.71 -8.50 0.58
N VAL A 61 9.62 -7.53 0.60
CA VAL A 61 9.92 -6.63 -0.52
C VAL A 61 11.13 -7.16 -1.28
N GLU A 62 10.95 -7.39 -2.58
CA GLU A 62 11.98 -7.82 -3.51
C GLU A 62 12.27 -6.72 -4.54
N THR A 63 13.40 -6.02 -4.37
CA THR A 63 13.89 -5.02 -5.32
C THR A 63 14.72 -5.69 -6.42
N ARG A 64 14.47 -5.34 -7.68
CA ARG A 64 15.17 -5.82 -8.90
C ARG A 64 15.93 -4.68 -9.58
N LYS A 65 16.83 -5.00 -10.52
CA LYS A 65 17.51 -4.00 -11.35
C LYS A 65 16.68 -3.68 -12.60
N ASN A 66 16.06 -4.69 -13.20
CA ASN A 66 15.11 -4.59 -14.31
C ASN A 66 13.82 -5.37 -13.94
N PRO A 67 12.65 -5.04 -14.52
CA PRO A 67 11.35 -5.64 -14.13
C PRO A 67 11.29 -7.16 -14.32
N ASN A 68 12.01 -7.64 -15.34
CA ASN A 68 12.02 -9.03 -15.81
C ASN A 68 13.19 -9.86 -15.25
N ASP A 69 14.00 -9.31 -14.33
CA ASP A 69 15.10 -10.07 -13.71
C ASP A 69 14.54 -11.30 -12.96
N PRO A 70 15.04 -12.52 -13.23
CA PRO A 70 14.52 -13.75 -12.63
C PRO A 70 14.80 -13.81 -11.11
N ALA A 71 15.93 -13.25 -10.67
CA ALA A 71 16.31 -13.15 -9.27
C ALA A 71 16.30 -11.68 -8.81
N PRO A 72 15.82 -11.37 -7.60
CA PRO A 72 15.89 -10.02 -7.06
C PRO A 72 17.32 -9.62 -6.67
N LEU A 73 17.63 -8.33 -6.86
CA LEU A 73 18.88 -7.71 -6.43
C LEU A 73 18.97 -7.62 -4.90
N ALA A 74 17.83 -7.40 -4.24
CA ALA A 74 17.75 -7.35 -2.78
C ALA A 74 16.39 -7.87 -2.28
N ILE A 75 16.40 -8.59 -1.17
CA ILE A 75 15.21 -9.03 -0.45
C ILE A 75 15.24 -8.40 0.95
N LYS A 76 14.13 -7.79 1.36
CA LYS A 76 13.91 -7.28 2.72
C LYS A 76 12.62 -7.89 3.24
N ILE A 77 12.63 -8.37 4.48
CA ILE A 77 11.44 -8.89 5.15
C ILE A 77 11.23 -8.03 6.39
N MET A 78 10.03 -7.48 6.54
CA MET A 78 9.69 -6.55 7.62
C MET A 78 8.39 -6.98 8.30
N ARG A 79 8.34 -6.96 9.63
CA ARG A 79 7.07 -6.90 10.38
C ARG A 79 6.61 -5.45 10.36
N VAL A 80 5.39 -5.21 9.88
CA VAL A 80 4.82 -3.88 9.71
C VAL A 80 3.62 -3.74 10.63
N ILE A 81 3.73 -2.83 11.60
CA ILE A 81 2.79 -2.70 12.72
C ILE A 81 2.23 -1.27 12.73
N PRO A 82 0.90 -1.07 12.77
CA PRO A 82 0.31 0.25 12.96
C PRO A 82 0.84 0.96 14.22
N SER A 83 1.31 2.19 14.05
CA SER A 83 1.77 3.05 15.17
C SER A 83 0.76 4.13 15.56
N GLY A 84 -0.48 4.01 15.08
CA GLY A 84 -1.56 4.99 15.24
C GLY A 84 -1.42 6.30 14.45
N THR A 85 -0.19 6.70 14.10
CA THR A 85 0.14 7.85 13.24
C THR A 85 0.90 7.46 11.97
N GLY A 86 1.00 6.15 11.70
CA GLY A 86 1.79 5.59 10.61
C GLY A 86 1.99 4.08 10.77
N MET A 87 3.07 3.59 10.18
CA MET A 87 3.46 2.17 10.22
C MET A 87 4.90 2.07 10.75
N PHE A 88 5.06 1.44 11.92
CA PHE A 88 6.35 1.01 12.42
C PHE A 88 6.83 -0.22 11.64
N ARG A 89 8.15 -0.40 11.51
CA ARG A 89 8.74 -1.50 10.73
C ARG A 89 9.93 -2.10 11.44
N ILE A 90 9.81 -3.39 11.77
CA ILE A 90 10.88 -4.17 12.40
C ILE A 90 11.50 -5.08 11.36
N ALA A 91 12.82 -5.09 11.25
CA ALA A 91 13.53 -5.89 10.25
C ALA A 91 13.63 -7.37 10.66
N LEU A 92 13.41 -8.28 9.72
CA LEU A 92 13.39 -9.73 9.94
C LEU A 92 14.41 -10.48 9.08
N GLY A 93 14.66 -11.72 9.48
CA GLY A 93 15.45 -12.71 8.79
C GLY A 93 14.75 -13.36 7.61
N PRO A 94 15.50 -14.15 6.81
CA PRO A 94 14.95 -14.87 5.65
C PRO A 94 13.84 -15.87 6.04
N ASP A 95 13.86 -16.33 7.29
CA ASP A 95 12.91 -17.21 7.96
C ASP A 95 11.71 -16.48 8.58
N GLY A 96 11.64 -15.15 8.44
CA GLY A 96 10.59 -14.32 9.04
C GLY A 96 10.73 -14.09 10.54
N LYS A 97 11.88 -14.41 11.15
CA LYS A 97 12.14 -14.19 12.59
C LYS A 97 13.12 -13.05 12.83
N PRO A 98 13.21 -12.47 14.03
CA PRO A 98 14.21 -11.45 14.33
C PRO A 98 15.64 -12.03 14.26
N ARG A 99 16.57 -11.31 13.63
CA ARG A 99 17.99 -11.75 13.53
C ARG A 99 18.81 -11.47 14.79
N ASP A 100 18.47 -10.39 15.48
CA ASP A 100 19.17 -9.89 16.66
C ASP A 100 18.12 -9.60 17.73
N PRO A 101 18.05 -10.40 18.82
CA PRO A 101 17.06 -10.19 19.88
C PRO A 101 17.17 -8.85 20.59
N ALA A 102 18.37 -8.25 20.68
CA ALA A 102 18.57 -6.97 21.34
C ALA A 102 18.06 -5.81 20.48
N VAL A 103 18.33 -5.85 19.17
CA VAL A 103 17.75 -4.88 18.21
C VAL A 103 16.23 -5.04 18.15
N TYR A 104 15.73 -6.27 18.09
CA TYR A 104 14.30 -6.56 18.07
C TYR A 104 13.57 -5.98 19.29
N ARG A 105 14.14 -6.22 20.48
CA ARG A 105 13.63 -5.67 21.73
C ARG A 105 13.65 -4.14 21.71
N ALA A 106 14.75 -3.51 21.27
CA ALA A 106 14.85 -2.06 21.20
C ALA A 106 13.81 -1.44 20.24
N ASP A 107 13.53 -2.12 19.13
CA ASP A 107 12.46 -1.76 18.19
C ASP A 107 11.06 -1.87 18.84
N LEU A 108 10.77 -2.96 19.56
CA LEU A 108 9.51 -3.12 20.31
C LEU A 108 9.37 -2.07 21.44
N GLU A 109 10.44 -1.79 22.19
CA GLU A 109 10.45 -0.72 23.22
C GLU A 109 10.23 0.67 22.61
N ASN A 110 10.76 0.94 21.41
CA ASN A 110 10.52 2.17 20.67
C ASN A 110 9.06 2.29 20.19
N LEU A 111 8.49 1.20 19.67
CA LEU A 111 7.07 1.14 19.31
C LEU A 111 6.16 1.32 20.54
N ALA A 112 6.44 0.62 21.65
CA ALA A 112 5.69 0.73 22.90
C ALA A 112 5.70 2.18 23.44
N ARG A 113 6.87 2.85 23.42
CA ARG A 113 6.98 4.28 23.78
C ARG A 113 6.16 5.17 22.84
N THR A 114 6.27 4.96 21.53
CA THR A 114 5.53 5.73 20.51
C THR A 114 4.01 5.62 20.71
N LEU A 115 3.50 4.40 20.93
CA LEU A 115 2.09 4.15 21.20
C LEU A 115 1.65 4.72 22.55
N THR A 116 2.48 4.62 23.60
CA THR A 116 2.18 5.18 24.93
C THR A 116 2.01 6.70 24.86
N LEU A 117 2.94 7.41 24.22
CA LEU A 117 2.86 8.87 24.02
C LEU A 117 1.60 9.26 23.26
N LEU A 118 1.23 8.50 22.22
CA LEU A 118 0.00 8.75 21.45
C LEU A 118 -1.28 8.49 22.28
N VAL A 119 -1.30 7.43 23.09
CA VAL A 119 -2.45 7.04 23.91
C VAL A 119 -2.71 8.01 25.07
N ASN A 120 -1.66 8.57 25.65
CA ASN A 120 -1.74 9.53 26.75
C ASN A 120 -1.88 10.99 26.28
N GLU A 121 -1.89 11.24 24.96
CA GLU A 121 -1.79 12.56 24.34
C GLU A 121 -0.54 13.37 24.77
N GLU A 122 0.53 12.67 25.13
CA GLU A 122 1.78 13.25 25.63
C GLU A 122 2.68 13.75 24.48
N GLY A 123 3.13 15.01 24.60
CA GLY A 123 3.97 15.69 23.62
C GLY A 123 3.21 16.33 22.46
N SER A 124 3.93 16.96 21.52
CA SER A 124 3.33 17.68 20.38
C SER A 124 2.91 16.74 19.24
N GLN A 125 2.11 15.72 19.55
CA GLN A 125 1.64 14.73 18.56
C GLN A 125 0.44 15.21 17.73
N ARG A 126 -0.20 16.31 18.11
CA ARG A 126 -1.37 16.89 17.40
C ARG A 126 -1.09 17.12 15.92
N ASP A 127 0.04 17.78 15.62
CA ASP A 127 0.54 18.00 14.27
C ASP A 127 0.69 16.72 13.44
N VAL A 128 1.20 15.65 14.08
CA VAL A 128 1.46 14.36 13.42
C VAL A 128 0.14 13.63 13.16
N LEU A 129 -0.76 13.63 14.13
CA LEU A 129 -2.10 13.07 14.03
C LEU A 129 -2.93 13.80 12.96
N GLU A 130 -2.90 15.13 12.92
CA GLU A 130 -3.60 15.91 11.89
C GLU A 130 -3.02 15.62 10.48
N LYS A 131 -1.69 15.59 10.33
CA LYS A 131 -1.03 15.23 9.06
C LYS A 131 -1.39 13.81 8.61
N TYR A 132 -1.53 12.86 9.54
CA TYR A 132 -1.94 11.48 9.24
C TYR A 132 -3.44 11.39 8.89
N ALA A 133 -4.31 12.04 9.65
CA ALA A 133 -5.74 12.14 9.35
C ALA A 133 -6.01 12.84 8.00
N LYS A 134 -5.21 13.87 7.66
CA LYS A 134 -5.23 14.52 6.35
C LYS A 134 -4.85 13.54 5.24
N LYS A 135 -3.74 12.80 5.38
CA LYS A 135 -3.34 11.75 4.41
C LYS A 135 -4.42 10.67 4.22
N LYS A 136 -5.14 10.31 5.30
CA LYS A 136 -6.25 9.35 5.22
C LYS A 136 -7.47 9.93 4.48
N ARG A 137 -7.77 11.22 4.67
CA ARG A 137 -8.78 11.95 3.86
C ARG A 137 -8.39 12.04 2.39
N GLU A 138 -7.17 12.51 2.09
CA GLU A 138 -6.63 12.61 0.72
C GLU A 138 -6.65 11.25 -0.01
N ARG A 139 -6.36 10.14 0.71
CA ARG A 139 -6.44 8.78 0.15
C ARG A 139 -7.88 8.33 -0.12
N ASN A 140 -8.81 8.61 0.79
CA ASN A 140 -10.23 8.32 0.60
C ASN A 140 -10.86 9.17 -0.53
N GLU A 141 -10.40 10.41 -0.70
CA GLU A 141 -10.76 11.28 -1.83
C GLU A 141 -10.26 10.74 -3.16
N LEU A 142 -9.03 10.20 -3.21
CA LEU A 142 -8.52 9.53 -4.42
C LEU A 142 -9.37 8.30 -4.78
N ILE A 143 -9.70 7.45 -3.79
CA ILE A 143 -10.56 6.27 -3.99
C ILE A 143 -11.97 6.68 -4.46
N ASN A 144 -12.56 7.75 -3.91
CA ASN A 144 -13.82 8.31 -4.40
C ASN A 144 -13.73 8.76 -5.86
N ALA A 145 -12.65 9.46 -6.22
CA ALA A 145 -12.50 10.03 -7.55
C ALA A 145 -12.38 8.97 -8.65
N THR A 146 -11.89 7.75 -8.34
CA THR A 146 -11.78 6.62 -9.28
C THR A 146 -13.08 6.36 -10.06
N HIS A 147 -14.25 6.39 -9.41
CA HIS A 147 -15.54 6.13 -10.09
C HIS A 147 -15.84 7.12 -11.23
N ASN A 148 -15.47 8.39 -11.05
CA ASN A 148 -15.74 9.44 -12.03
C ASN A 148 -14.55 9.64 -13.01
N ALA A 149 -13.36 9.15 -12.64
CA ALA A 149 -12.12 9.33 -13.38
C ALA A 149 -11.87 8.28 -14.45
N PHE A 150 -12.56 7.13 -14.36
CA PHE A 150 -12.41 6.03 -15.31
C PHE A 150 -13.76 5.57 -15.84
N LEU A 151 -13.76 5.15 -17.10
CA LEU A 151 -14.83 4.39 -17.73
C LEU A 151 -14.48 2.91 -17.59
N PHE A 152 -15.43 2.12 -17.07
CA PHE A 152 -15.27 0.69 -16.88
C PHE A 152 -16.14 -0.06 -17.90
N THR A 153 -15.50 -0.88 -18.73
CA THR A 153 -16.18 -1.71 -19.73
C THR A 153 -15.99 -3.17 -19.37
N PHE A 154 -17.08 -3.93 -19.21
CA PHE A 154 -17.01 -5.37 -18.95
C PHE A 154 -16.28 -6.09 -20.10
N VAL A 155 -15.37 -7.00 -19.76
CA VAL A 155 -14.55 -7.76 -20.71
C VAL A 155 -14.87 -9.25 -20.66
N ALA A 156 -14.83 -9.82 -19.46
CA ALA A 156 -14.94 -11.26 -19.26
C ALA A 156 -15.31 -11.59 -17.80
N THR A 157 -15.76 -12.82 -17.61
CA THR A 157 -15.84 -13.47 -16.30
C THR A 157 -14.69 -14.47 -16.19
N GLU A 158 -13.88 -14.38 -15.14
CA GLU A 158 -12.71 -15.24 -14.91
C GLU A 158 -12.83 -15.95 -13.54
N PRO A 159 -12.62 -17.28 -13.45
CA PRO A 159 -12.64 -17.99 -12.18
C PRO A 159 -11.35 -17.74 -11.38
N ARG A 160 -11.45 -17.64 -10.06
CA ARG A 160 -10.31 -17.58 -9.13
C ARG A 160 -10.61 -18.41 -7.88
N GLY A 161 -10.14 -19.65 -7.89
CA GLY A 161 -10.44 -20.62 -6.83
C GLY A 161 -11.93 -20.96 -6.84
N ASP A 162 -12.60 -20.73 -5.71
CA ASP A 162 -14.03 -20.90 -5.49
C ASP A 162 -14.89 -19.71 -5.97
N ARG A 163 -14.26 -18.63 -6.46
CA ARG A 163 -14.91 -17.35 -6.77
C ARG A 163 -14.95 -17.04 -8.26
N THR A 164 -15.91 -16.19 -8.60
CA THR A 164 -16.15 -15.67 -9.94
C THR A 164 -15.83 -14.18 -9.98
N LEU A 165 -14.88 -13.77 -10.82
CA LEU A 165 -14.46 -12.38 -10.95
C LEU A 165 -14.98 -11.78 -12.27
N SER A 166 -15.65 -10.63 -12.18
CA SER A 166 -15.92 -9.79 -13.34
C SER A 166 -14.70 -8.93 -13.64
N LYS A 167 -14.18 -9.03 -14.86
CA LYS A 167 -13.05 -8.25 -15.35
C LYS A 167 -13.54 -7.06 -16.17
N PHE A 168 -13.01 -5.89 -15.85
CA PHE A 168 -13.31 -4.64 -16.53
C PHE A 168 -12.05 -4.03 -17.11
N LYS A 169 -12.14 -3.57 -18.35
CA LYS A 169 -11.18 -2.63 -18.92
C LYS A 169 -11.43 -1.27 -18.26
N MET A 170 -10.38 -0.67 -17.72
CA MET A 170 -10.40 0.62 -17.05
C MET A 170 -9.70 1.64 -17.95
N GLU A 171 -10.45 2.58 -18.51
CA GLU A 171 -9.94 3.63 -19.39
C GLU A 171 -10.19 5.02 -18.80
N PRO A 172 -9.29 5.99 -19.01
CA PRO A 172 -9.47 7.33 -18.45
C PRO A 172 -10.73 7.98 -19.04
N ASN A 173 -11.56 8.57 -18.19
CA ASN A 173 -12.73 9.35 -18.62
C ASN A 173 -12.27 10.71 -19.20
N PRO A 174 -12.46 11.00 -20.50
CA PRO A 174 -12.02 12.26 -21.10
C PRO A 174 -12.71 13.51 -20.51
N GLY A 175 -13.91 13.34 -19.92
CA GLY A 175 -14.63 14.39 -19.22
C GLY A 175 -14.16 14.65 -17.79
N PHE A 176 -13.28 13.81 -17.24
CA PHE A 176 -12.80 13.97 -15.87
C PHE A 176 -11.86 15.17 -15.74
N LYS A 177 -12.15 16.05 -14.77
CA LYS A 177 -11.32 17.21 -14.44
C LYS A 177 -10.60 16.95 -13.11
N PRO A 178 -9.28 16.68 -13.12
CA PRO A 178 -8.51 16.50 -11.90
C PRO A 178 -8.60 17.71 -10.96
N THR A 179 -9.02 17.48 -9.72
CA THR A 179 -9.13 18.52 -8.67
C THR A 179 -7.92 18.56 -7.75
N THR A 180 -7.12 17.50 -7.72
CA THR A 180 -5.92 17.37 -6.87
C THR A 180 -4.70 16.89 -7.67
N ARG A 181 -3.51 17.10 -7.09
CA ARG A 181 -2.24 16.59 -7.63
C ARG A 181 -2.20 15.07 -7.79
N PHE A 182 -2.99 14.32 -7.03
CA PHE A 182 -3.04 12.87 -7.15
C PHE A 182 -4.02 12.45 -8.26
N THR A 183 -5.21 13.06 -8.32
CA THR A 183 -6.18 12.78 -9.40
C THR A 183 -5.67 13.13 -10.80
N SER A 184 -4.63 13.96 -10.94
CA SER A 184 -4.06 14.29 -12.26
C SER A 184 -3.29 13.15 -12.92
N LEU A 185 -3.03 12.04 -12.21
CA LEU A 185 -2.49 10.84 -12.82
C LEU A 185 -3.55 10.03 -13.58
N PHE A 186 -4.82 10.13 -13.19
CA PHE A 186 -5.88 9.27 -13.72
C PHE A 186 -6.07 9.37 -15.26
N PRO A 187 -6.04 10.57 -15.89
CA PRO A 187 -6.11 10.66 -17.36
C PRO A 187 -4.97 9.96 -18.11
N LYS A 188 -3.86 9.65 -17.41
CA LYS A 188 -2.62 9.07 -17.97
C LYS A 188 -2.42 7.60 -17.56
N VAL A 189 -3.47 6.95 -17.05
CA VAL A 189 -3.46 5.55 -16.63
C VAL A 189 -4.59 4.81 -17.33
N ARG A 190 -4.31 3.60 -17.80
CA ARG A 190 -5.32 2.62 -18.22
C ARG A 190 -4.96 1.25 -17.68
N GLY A 191 -5.90 0.31 -17.72
CA GLY A 191 -5.61 -1.05 -17.29
C GLY A 191 -6.84 -1.93 -17.17
N PHE A 192 -6.82 -2.82 -16.19
CA PHE A 192 -7.90 -3.74 -15.88
C PHE A 192 -8.13 -3.82 -14.37
N VAL A 193 -9.39 -3.99 -13.98
CA VAL A 193 -9.78 -4.35 -12.61
C VAL A 193 -10.58 -5.65 -12.64
N TRP A 194 -10.38 -6.48 -11.62
CA TRP A 194 -11.14 -7.70 -11.39
C TRP A 194 -11.87 -7.56 -10.07
N ILE A 195 -13.19 -7.70 -10.10
CA ILE A 195 -14.06 -7.48 -8.96
C ILE A 195 -14.86 -8.76 -8.73
N GLU A 196 -14.91 -9.26 -7.50
CA GLU A 196 -15.75 -10.41 -7.16
C GLU A 196 -17.23 -10.02 -7.23
N GLN A 197 -18.00 -10.79 -8.00
CA GLN A 197 -19.32 -10.40 -8.49
C GLN A 197 -20.37 -10.24 -7.37
N THR A 198 -20.28 -11.02 -6.28
CA THR A 198 -21.28 -11.04 -5.22
C THR A 198 -21.02 -9.97 -4.14
N SER A 199 -19.78 -9.91 -3.66
CA SER A 199 -19.34 -9.00 -2.58
C SER A 199 -18.98 -7.60 -3.07
N GLY A 200 -18.64 -7.44 -4.36
CA GLY A 200 -18.06 -6.21 -4.91
C GLY A 200 -16.65 -5.95 -4.38
N GLU A 201 -15.89 -6.98 -4.03
CA GLU A 201 -14.52 -6.84 -3.54
C GLU A 201 -13.53 -6.76 -4.71
N LEU A 202 -12.62 -5.76 -4.68
CA LEU A 202 -11.58 -5.63 -5.70
C LEU A 202 -10.53 -6.71 -5.48
N ALA A 203 -10.53 -7.71 -6.36
CA ALA A 203 -9.65 -8.87 -6.28
C ALA A 203 -8.28 -8.62 -6.92
N ARG A 204 -8.22 -7.81 -7.97
CA ARG A 204 -6.97 -7.38 -8.64
C ARG A 204 -7.18 -6.03 -9.34
N ILE A 205 -6.13 -5.23 -9.36
CA ILE A 205 -5.97 -4.10 -10.28
C ILE A 205 -4.62 -4.22 -10.98
N GLU A 206 -4.59 -3.91 -12.26
CA GLU A 206 -3.39 -3.85 -13.08
C GLU A 206 -3.49 -2.63 -13.99
N GLY A 207 -2.41 -1.90 -14.20
CA GLY A 207 -2.42 -0.74 -15.08
C GLY A 207 -1.05 -0.26 -15.51
N GLU A 208 -1.06 0.56 -16.55
CA GLU A 208 0.13 1.17 -17.14
C GLU A 208 -0.06 2.68 -17.32
N VAL A 209 1.06 3.39 -17.25
CA VAL A 209 1.15 4.82 -17.52
C VAL A 209 1.23 5.04 -19.05
N THR A 210 0.20 5.65 -19.63
CA THR A 210 0.06 5.84 -21.09
C THR A 210 0.87 7.02 -21.62
N GLU A 211 1.16 7.99 -20.76
CA GLU A 211 1.87 9.24 -21.04
C GLU A 211 2.72 9.65 -19.83
N ASP A 212 3.84 10.34 -20.07
CA ASP A 212 4.68 10.83 -18.98
C ASP A 212 3.89 11.70 -17.97
N ILE A 213 4.00 11.35 -16.68
CA ILE A 213 3.38 12.07 -15.57
C ILE A 213 4.47 12.96 -14.94
N SER A 214 4.38 14.27 -15.14
CA SER A 214 5.25 15.22 -14.44
C SER A 214 4.88 15.31 -12.96
N VAL A 215 5.88 15.51 -12.11
CA VAL A 215 5.78 15.45 -10.64
C VAL A 215 6.33 16.75 -10.06
N GLY A 216 5.46 17.53 -9.40
CA GLY A 216 5.77 18.80 -8.74
C GLY A 216 6.44 19.83 -9.65
N LEU A 217 5.70 20.47 -10.57
CA LEU A 217 6.24 21.54 -11.45
C LEU A 217 7.56 21.14 -12.14
N PHE A 218 7.57 19.94 -12.75
CA PHE A 218 8.72 19.35 -13.48
C PHE A 218 9.93 18.90 -12.63
N LEU A 219 9.84 18.95 -11.29
CA LEU A 219 10.88 18.44 -10.37
C LEU A 219 11.03 16.91 -10.39
N GLY A 220 10.08 16.19 -10.99
CA GLY A 220 10.22 14.79 -11.36
C GLY A 220 9.34 14.41 -12.54
N LYS A 221 9.51 13.20 -13.05
CA LYS A 221 8.70 12.61 -14.11
C LYS A 221 8.64 11.10 -13.90
N ILE A 222 7.46 10.50 -14.01
CA ILE A 222 7.27 9.06 -14.23
C ILE A 222 7.07 8.88 -15.73
N TYR A 223 7.82 7.96 -16.33
CA TYR A 223 7.79 7.76 -17.78
C TYR A 223 6.65 6.84 -18.22
N LYS A 224 6.16 7.06 -19.43
CA LYS A 224 5.27 6.16 -20.17
C LYS A 224 5.81 4.72 -20.15
N GLY A 225 4.90 3.75 -20.02
CA GLY A 225 5.23 2.31 -19.93
C GLY A 225 5.49 1.83 -18.49
N SER A 226 5.54 2.75 -17.51
CA SER A 226 5.55 2.39 -16.10
C SER A 226 4.32 1.56 -15.73
N HIS A 227 4.50 0.40 -15.12
CA HIS A 227 3.44 -0.60 -14.83
C HIS A 227 3.23 -0.78 -13.32
N PHE A 228 1.99 -1.03 -12.91
CA PHE A 228 1.66 -1.44 -11.56
C PHE A 228 0.61 -2.55 -11.56
N MET A 229 0.70 -3.40 -10.53
CA MET A 229 -0.32 -4.41 -10.24
C MET A 229 -0.48 -4.56 -8.74
N GLN A 230 -1.70 -4.82 -8.28
CA GLN A 230 -1.97 -5.29 -6.93
C GLN A 230 -3.03 -6.39 -6.97
N GLU A 231 -2.75 -7.48 -6.28
CA GLU A 231 -3.71 -8.55 -6.01
C GLU A 231 -4.11 -8.52 -4.54
N ARG A 232 -5.39 -8.79 -4.30
CA ARG A 232 -6.00 -8.86 -2.97
C ARG A 232 -6.67 -10.21 -2.80
N TYR A 233 -6.65 -10.74 -1.59
CA TYR A 233 -7.40 -11.94 -1.18
C TYR A 233 -8.16 -11.64 0.10
N GLU A 234 -9.23 -12.41 0.33
CA GLU A 234 -9.96 -12.37 1.60
C GLU A 234 -9.12 -13.04 2.70
N PHE A 235 -8.73 -12.27 3.72
CA PHE A 235 -7.99 -12.79 4.88
C PHE A 235 -8.90 -13.11 6.06
N LEU A 236 -10.05 -12.42 6.13
CA LEU A 236 -11.15 -12.67 7.06
C LEU A 236 -12.47 -12.41 6.31
N PRO A 237 -13.61 -13.02 6.69
CA PRO A 237 -14.88 -12.82 6.01
C PRO A 237 -15.25 -11.34 5.78
N GLY A 238 -15.39 -10.95 4.52
CA GLY A 238 -15.64 -9.59 4.08
C GLY A 238 -14.47 -8.62 4.28
N LEU A 239 -13.22 -9.08 4.38
CA LEU A 239 -12.03 -8.23 4.49
C LEU A 239 -10.94 -8.68 3.51
N TRP A 240 -10.90 -8.02 2.36
CA TRP A 240 -9.86 -8.25 1.35
C TRP A 240 -8.71 -7.26 1.51
N LEU A 241 -7.51 -7.79 1.74
CA LEU A 241 -6.26 -7.02 1.86
C LEU A 241 -5.29 -7.43 0.75
N ALA A 242 -4.22 -6.67 0.54
CA ALA A 242 -3.21 -7.01 -0.45
C ALA A 242 -2.54 -8.34 -0.11
N SER A 243 -2.33 -9.19 -1.11
CA SER A 243 -1.49 -10.40 -1.04
C SER A 243 -0.21 -10.23 -1.84
N PHE A 244 -0.27 -9.44 -2.91
CA PHE A 244 0.85 -9.13 -3.79
C PHE A 244 0.71 -7.71 -4.38
N SER A 245 1.83 -7.00 -4.53
CA SER A 245 1.92 -5.78 -5.34
C SER A 245 3.19 -5.82 -6.19
N GLN A 246 3.12 -5.29 -7.40
CA GLN A 246 4.26 -5.07 -8.30
C GLN A 246 4.24 -3.63 -8.78
N TYR A 247 5.41 -3.00 -8.79
CA TYR A 247 5.65 -1.66 -9.30
C TYR A 247 6.91 -1.67 -10.15
N ASP A 248 6.76 -1.30 -11.42
CA ASP A 248 7.83 -1.21 -12.40
C ASP A 248 7.81 0.20 -13.01
N PHE A 249 8.41 1.14 -12.29
CA PHE A 249 8.35 2.57 -12.56
C PHE A 249 9.74 3.12 -12.91
N ASP A 250 9.86 3.64 -14.12
CA ASP A 250 11.02 4.40 -14.56
C ASP A 250 10.70 5.90 -14.59
N GLY A 251 11.71 6.73 -14.32
CA GLY A 251 11.50 8.16 -14.20
C GLY A 251 12.75 8.98 -14.01
N ARG A 252 12.55 10.25 -13.64
CA ARG A 252 13.60 11.13 -13.12
C ARG A 252 13.13 11.93 -11.92
N LYS A 253 14.07 12.27 -11.06
CA LYS A 253 13.96 13.30 -10.02
C LYS A 253 15.02 14.35 -10.29
N LEU A 254 14.58 15.59 -10.52
CA LEU A 254 15.41 16.67 -11.06
C LEU A 254 16.11 16.19 -12.36
N PHE A 255 17.44 16.10 -12.33
CA PHE A 255 18.29 15.68 -13.44
C PHE A 255 18.76 14.21 -13.33
N SER A 256 18.44 13.51 -12.25
CA SER A 256 18.84 12.12 -12.03
C SER A 256 17.70 11.16 -12.39
N GLY A 257 17.99 10.15 -13.20
CA GLY A 257 17.07 9.03 -13.44
C GLY A 257 16.82 8.22 -12.16
N PHE A 258 15.66 7.57 -12.09
CA PHE A 258 15.39 6.51 -11.13
C PHE A 258 14.63 5.37 -11.80
N SER A 259 14.81 4.17 -11.26
CA SER A 259 14.07 2.96 -11.63
C SER A 259 13.64 2.27 -10.33
N ILE A 260 12.37 1.89 -10.23
CA ILE A 260 11.79 1.16 -9.11
C ILE A 260 11.16 -0.09 -9.70
N HIS A 261 11.79 -1.24 -9.47
CA HIS A 261 11.27 -2.56 -9.83
C HIS A 261 11.11 -3.35 -8.55
N GLU A 262 9.92 -3.28 -7.94
CA GLU A 262 9.65 -3.90 -6.65
C GLU A 262 8.46 -4.85 -6.74
N ARG A 263 8.63 -6.05 -6.18
CA ARG A 263 7.55 -6.99 -5.91
C ARG A 263 7.42 -7.14 -4.40
N THR A 264 6.23 -6.86 -3.86
CA THR A 264 5.95 -6.98 -2.42
C THR A 264 4.93 -8.09 -2.22
N PHE A 265 5.31 -9.09 -1.42
CA PHE A 265 4.43 -10.15 -0.95
C PHE A 265 3.98 -9.81 0.47
N TYR A 266 2.68 -9.92 0.73
CA TYR A 266 2.08 -9.60 2.02
C TYR A 266 1.54 -10.88 2.65
N SER A 267 1.88 -11.13 3.90
CA SER A 267 1.50 -12.35 4.62
C SER A 267 1.27 -12.08 6.11
N ASN A 268 0.76 -13.09 6.82
CA ASN A 268 0.59 -13.11 8.28
C ASN A 268 -0.12 -11.86 8.81
N TYR A 269 -1.24 -11.48 8.17
CA TYR A 269 -2.12 -10.44 8.71
C TYR A 269 -2.67 -10.87 10.07
N ARG A 270 -2.44 -10.07 11.11
CA ARG A 270 -2.93 -10.31 12.47
C ARG A 270 -3.52 -9.03 13.05
N TYR A 271 -4.65 -9.15 13.74
CA TYR A 271 -5.24 -8.02 14.45
C TYR A 271 -4.33 -7.61 15.62
N ILE A 272 -3.96 -6.33 15.67
CA ILE A 272 -3.23 -5.72 16.78
C ILE A 272 -4.06 -4.61 17.46
N GLY A 273 -5.13 -4.16 16.79
CA GLY A 273 -6.11 -3.21 17.30
C GLY A 273 -5.69 -1.74 17.22
N PRO A 274 -6.54 -0.82 17.71
CA PRO A 274 -6.22 0.59 17.86
C PRO A 274 -5.06 0.79 18.85
N PRO A 275 -4.43 1.99 18.91
CA PRO A 275 -3.22 2.22 19.71
C PRO A 275 -3.28 1.80 21.18
N LYS A 276 -4.47 1.85 21.81
CA LYS A 276 -4.71 1.41 23.19
C LYS A 276 -4.62 -0.10 23.38
N GLU A 277 -5.04 -0.89 22.38
CA GLU A 277 -4.90 -2.35 22.39
C GLU A 277 -3.49 -2.74 21.95
N ALA A 278 -2.97 -2.09 20.91
CA ALA A 278 -1.64 -2.38 20.37
C ALA A 278 -0.52 -2.16 21.41
N VAL A 279 -0.60 -1.12 22.25
CA VAL A 279 0.42 -0.91 23.31
C VAL A 279 0.41 -2.01 24.36
N VAL A 280 -0.75 -2.62 24.65
CA VAL A 280 -0.85 -3.76 25.58
C VAL A 280 -0.23 -5.00 24.95
N ALA A 281 -0.59 -5.31 23.71
CA ALA A 281 -0.05 -6.47 22.99
C ALA A 281 1.48 -6.41 22.81
N ILE A 282 2.03 -5.24 22.48
CA ILE A 282 3.49 -5.06 22.35
C ILE A 282 4.21 -5.13 23.70
N ARG A 283 3.61 -4.67 24.81
CA ARG A 283 4.18 -4.84 26.15
C ARG A 283 4.18 -6.30 26.60
N GLN A 284 3.08 -7.03 26.35
CA GLN A 284 3.02 -8.47 26.59
C GLN A 284 4.11 -9.21 25.80
N GLU A 285 4.34 -8.86 24.53
CA GLU A 285 5.41 -9.46 23.73
C GLU A 285 6.81 -9.19 24.31
N LEU A 286 7.05 -7.98 24.82
CA LEU A 286 8.30 -7.62 25.52
C LEU A 286 8.49 -8.45 26.81
N GLU A 287 7.44 -8.65 27.61
CA GLU A 287 7.48 -9.46 28.84
C GLU A 287 7.80 -10.94 28.55
N HIS A 288 7.20 -11.53 27.52
CA HIS A 288 7.52 -12.92 27.12
C HIS A 288 8.98 -13.04 26.66
N ALA A 289 9.50 -12.04 25.93
CA ALA A 289 10.90 -11.99 25.52
C ALA A 289 11.91 -11.80 26.68
N GLU A 290 11.45 -11.41 27.88
CA GLU A 290 12.28 -11.41 29.10
C GLU A 290 12.33 -12.78 29.76
N LEU A 291 11.20 -13.50 29.76
CA LEU A 291 11.07 -14.81 30.40
C LEU A 291 11.85 -15.92 29.67
N ASP A 292 11.94 -15.84 28.34
CA ASP A 292 12.73 -16.78 27.51
C ASP A 292 14.25 -16.53 27.57
N LYS A 293 14.72 -15.51 28.32
CA LYS A 293 16.14 -15.27 28.50
C LYS A 293 16.73 -16.35 29.43
N PRO A 294 17.75 -17.12 29.00
CA PRO A 294 18.41 -18.07 29.90
C PRO A 294 18.96 -17.30 31.11
N ARG A 295 18.58 -17.73 32.31
CA ARG A 295 19.19 -17.21 33.54
C ARG A 295 20.69 -17.47 33.46
N ALA A 296 21.49 -16.42 33.60
CA ALA A 296 22.90 -16.60 33.87
C ALA A 296 23.00 -17.31 35.23
N ASP A 297 23.64 -18.49 35.25
CA ASP A 297 23.87 -19.20 36.51
C ASP A 297 24.74 -18.31 37.41
N PRO A 298 24.38 -18.13 38.69
CA PRO A 298 25.21 -17.44 39.66
C PRO A 298 26.33 -18.38 40.14
N ALA A 299 27.24 -18.71 39.22
CA ALA A 299 28.35 -19.63 39.42
C ALA A 299 29.64 -19.07 38.78
N ASP A 300 30.17 -18.02 39.40
CA ASP A 300 31.60 -17.92 39.72
C ASP A 300 31.75 -16.95 40.90
N GLN A 301 32.36 -17.44 41.99
CA GLN A 301 32.81 -16.69 43.17
C GLN A 301 34.32 -16.53 43.12
#